data_AF-A0A848MDX5-F1
#
_entry.id   AF-A0A848MDX5-F1
#
_cell.length_a   1.000
_cell.length_b   1.000
_cell.length_c   1.000
_cell.angle_alpha   90.00
_cell.angle_beta   90.00
_cell.angle_gamma   90.00
#
_symmetry.space_group_name_H-M   'P 1'
#
loop_
_entity.id
_entity.type
_entity.pdbx_description
1 polymer ?
#
loop_
_entity_poly.entity_id
_entity_poly.type
_entity_poly.pdbx_seq_one_letter_code
_entity_poly.pdbx_strand_id
1 'polypeptide(L)'
;MSNISIQAGNDVAQTSDAGNVASAKDKYLVAMKNHSLMGQGMCTMGDMMLLFTELANAKFQQMSNKMAVSRDAQNMANKVEIAIAKIAKDGDKAELPADVIDYMRQNNILVEDMTIDEYVAKHGTNMPKTSLLSIQKALEHTSGTASDFVQQSQLKLQQLMQNFNTAVTMANSIQSMNGESTKSIAQSIR
;
A
#
# COMPACT_ATOMS: atom_id res chain seq x y z
N MET A 1 58.60 -10.11 16.93
CA MET A 1 57.83 -9.00 17.52
C MET A 1 56.86 -8.50 16.48
N SER A 2 55.56 -8.52 16.78
CA SER A 2 54.45 -8.01 15.96
C SER A 2 54.43 -6.48 15.88
N ASN A 3 53.98 -5.91 14.75
CA ASN A 3 52.84 -4.97 14.60
C ASN A 3 52.94 -4.01 13.38
N ILE A 4 52.03 -4.19 12.43
CA ILE A 4 51.01 -3.26 11.85
C ILE A 4 51.28 -1.73 11.89
N SER A 5 51.16 -1.04 10.74
CA SER A 5 50.22 0.09 10.41
C SER A 5 50.67 0.83 9.13
N ILE A 6 49.98 0.71 7.97
CA ILE A 6 48.84 1.49 7.42
C ILE A 6 49.22 2.76 6.62
N GLN A 7 48.85 2.70 5.32
CA GLN A 7 48.40 3.72 4.34
C GLN A 7 49.02 5.13 4.31
N ALA A 8 49.38 5.60 3.11
CA ALA A 8 48.48 6.40 2.25
C ALA A 8 49.24 7.00 1.04
N GLY A 9 48.55 7.11 -0.09
CA GLY A 9 48.77 8.21 -1.04
C GLY A 9 49.52 7.88 -2.33
N ASN A 10 48.78 8.05 -3.44
CA ASN A 10 49.20 8.80 -4.64
C ASN A 10 50.43 8.30 -5.44
N ASP A 11 50.22 7.80 -6.67
CA ASP A 11 50.28 8.62 -7.90
C ASP A 11 50.35 7.77 -9.19
N VAL A 12 49.61 8.24 -10.18
CA VAL A 12 49.81 8.20 -11.65
C VAL A 12 50.19 6.87 -12.35
N ALA A 13 49.28 6.43 -13.22
CA ALA A 13 49.65 5.89 -14.53
C ALA A 13 48.64 6.35 -15.60
N GLN A 14 48.97 7.42 -16.32
CA GLN A 14 48.52 7.62 -17.68
C GLN A 14 49.11 6.50 -18.54
N THR A 15 48.28 5.75 -19.28
CA THR A 15 48.68 5.25 -20.60
C THR A 15 47.54 5.47 -21.59
N SER A 16 47.90 6.23 -22.61
CA SER A 16 47.18 6.63 -23.81
C SER A 16 46.81 5.47 -24.71
N ASP A 17 45.68 5.56 -25.42
CA ASP A 17 45.74 5.52 -26.89
C ASP A 17 44.49 6.11 -27.59
N ALA A 18 44.80 6.78 -28.70
CA ALA A 18 44.00 7.05 -29.88
C ALA A 18 42.61 7.73 -29.75
N GLY A 19 42.64 9.05 -29.97
CA GLY A 19 41.89 9.63 -31.08
C GLY A 19 40.42 9.92 -30.84
N ASN A 20 40.12 11.13 -30.34
CA ASN A 20 39.35 12.09 -31.12
C ASN A 20 39.43 13.45 -30.42
N VAL A 21 39.89 14.48 -31.13
CA VAL A 21 39.66 15.87 -30.76
C VAL A 21 38.19 16.17 -31.10
N ALA A 22 37.27 15.49 -30.42
CA ALA A 22 35.85 15.80 -30.49
C ALA A 22 35.63 17.02 -29.60
N SER A 23 35.25 18.09 -30.28
CA SER A 23 35.18 19.46 -29.80
C SER A 23 34.48 19.58 -28.45
N ALA A 24 34.76 20.66 -27.72
CA ALA A 24 33.99 21.01 -26.52
C ALA A 24 32.45 20.97 -26.79
N LYS A 25 31.99 21.21 -28.03
CA LYS A 25 30.58 21.04 -28.44
C LYS A 25 30.06 19.61 -28.30
N ASP A 26 30.88 18.59 -28.54
CA ASP A 26 30.48 17.19 -28.42
C ASP A 26 30.27 16.79 -26.95
N LYS A 27 31.02 17.40 -26.01
CA LYS A 27 30.76 17.26 -24.58
C LYS A 27 29.47 17.95 -24.13
N TYR A 28 29.10 19.10 -24.70
CA TYR A 28 27.82 19.75 -24.44
C TYR A 28 26.64 19.01 -25.09
N LEU A 29 26.81 18.43 -26.28
CA LEU A 29 25.80 17.59 -26.92
C LEU A 29 25.58 16.29 -26.13
N VAL A 30 26.65 15.68 -25.62
CA VAL A 30 26.55 14.49 -24.74
C VAL A 30 26.02 14.85 -23.36
N ALA A 31 26.26 16.06 -22.84
CA ALA A 31 25.64 16.57 -21.61
C ALA A 31 24.16 16.95 -21.78
N MET A 32 23.69 17.23 -23.01
CA MET A 32 22.26 17.35 -23.33
C MET A 32 21.60 16.00 -23.58
N LYS A 33 22.34 15.02 -24.14
CA LYS A 33 21.84 13.65 -24.41
C LYS A 33 21.85 12.77 -23.15
N ASN A 34 22.78 13.01 -22.23
CA ASN A 34 22.69 12.58 -20.84
C ASN A 34 21.70 13.52 -20.17
N HIS A 35 20.42 13.17 -20.26
CA HIS A 35 19.40 13.39 -19.24
C HIS A 35 19.85 14.42 -18.19
N SER A 36 19.50 15.71 -18.34
CA SER A 36 19.81 16.66 -17.27
C SER A 36 19.32 16.01 -15.97
N LEU A 37 20.11 16.01 -14.90
CA LEU A 37 19.72 15.36 -13.63
C LEU A 37 18.29 15.75 -13.20
N MET A 38 17.84 16.92 -13.67
CA MET A 38 16.49 17.42 -13.56
C MET A 38 15.47 16.71 -14.48
N GLY A 39 15.73 16.56 -15.78
CA GLY A 39 14.94 15.68 -16.64
C GLY A 39 14.89 14.26 -16.08
N GLN A 40 16.01 13.85 -15.45
CA GLN A 40 16.28 12.70 -14.59
C GLN A 40 15.15 12.32 -13.66
N GLY A 41 15.05 13.23 -12.70
CA GLY A 41 14.03 13.29 -11.68
C GLY A 41 12.64 13.57 -12.23
N MET A 42 12.47 14.36 -13.31
CA MET A 42 11.13 14.62 -13.86
C MET A 42 10.51 13.37 -14.50
N CYS A 43 11.27 12.59 -15.28
CA CYS A 43 10.79 11.31 -15.81
C CYS A 43 10.52 10.33 -14.67
N THR A 44 11.44 10.23 -13.70
CA THR A 44 11.29 9.34 -12.53
C THR A 44 10.09 9.74 -11.66
N MET A 45 9.83 11.04 -11.47
CA MET A 45 8.65 11.56 -10.76
C MET A 45 7.36 11.30 -11.53
N GLY A 46 7.40 11.37 -12.87
CA GLY A 46 6.28 10.98 -13.73
C GLY A 46 5.93 9.50 -13.59
N ASP A 47 6.95 8.63 -13.62
CA ASP A 47 6.79 7.19 -13.40
C ASP A 47 6.28 6.88 -11.98
N MET A 48 6.79 7.59 -10.96
CA MET A 48 6.27 7.48 -9.60
C MET A 48 4.80 7.96 -9.50
N MET A 49 4.41 9.03 -10.19
CA MET A 49 3.04 9.53 -10.19
C MET A 49 2.06 8.59 -10.90
N LEU A 50 2.50 7.94 -11.98
CA LEU A 50 1.72 6.88 -12.64
C LEU A 50 1.55 5.68 -11.72
N LEU A 51 2.64 5.21 -11.11
CA LEU A 51 2.60 4.13 -10.10
C LEU A 51 1.69 4.51 -8.92
N PHE A 52 1.72 5.76 -8.47
CA PHE A 52 0.85 6.25 -7.40
C PHE A 52 -0.62 6.29 -7.81
N THR A 53 -0.93 6.69 -9.04
CA THR A 53 -2.31 6.71 -9.55
C THR A 53 -2.86 5.28 -9.64
N GLU A 54 -2.06 4.35 -10.15
CA GLU A 54 -2.43 2.94 -10.24
C GLU A 54 -2.57 2.29 -8.85
N LEU A 55 -1.60 2.51 -7.97
CA LEU A 55 -1.63 2.01 -6.58
C LEU A 55 -2.80 2.62 -5.80
N ALA A 56 -3.09 3.91 -5.98
CA ALA A 56 -4.22 4.58 -5.34
C ALA A 56 -5.54 3.99 -5.84
N ASN A 57 -5.72 3.82 -7.15
CA ASN A 57 -6.93 3.19 -7.71
C ASN A 57 -7.12 1.76 -7.19
N ALA A 58 -6.06 0.95 -7.19
CA ALA A 58 -6.09 -0.40 -6.64
C ALA A 58 -6.40 -0.39 -5.13
N LYS A 59 -5.83 0.56 -4.37
CA LYS A 59 -6.12 0.71 -2.94
C LYS A 59 -7.53 1.20 -2.66
N PHE A 60 -8.08 2.09 -3.47
CA PHE A 60 -9.49 2.52 -3.38
C PHE A 60 -10.45 1.36 -3.67
N GLN A 61 -10.16 0.54 -4.69
CA GLN A 61 -10.96 -0.66 -4.96
C GLN A 61 -10.89 -1.66 -3.79
N GLN A 62 -9.70 -1.93 -3.26
CA GLN A 62 -9.53 -2.80 -2.09
C GLN A 62 -10.26 -2.24 -0.86
N MET A 63 -10.16 -0.92 -0.63
CA MET A 63 -10.82 -0.24 0.48
C MET A 63 -12.34 -0.30 0.35
N SER A 64 -12.87 -0.05 -0.85
CA SER A 64 -14.31 -0.17 -1.14
C SER A 64 -14.81 -1.58 -0.88
N ASN A 65 -14.10 -2.59 -1.40
CA ASN A 65 -14.48 -3.99 -1.21
C ASN A 65 -14.41 -4.40 0.28
N LYS A 66 -13.35 -3.99 1.00
CA LYS A 66 -13.20 -4.30 2.42
C LYS A 66 -14.18 -3.52 3.31
N MET A 67 -14.58 -2.32 2.91
CA MET A 67 -15.63 -1.55 3.58
C MET A 67 -17.00 -2.22 3.42
N ALA A 68 -17.31 -2.73 2.23
CA ALA A 68 -18.52 -3.53 2.00
C ALA A 68 -18.52 -4.80 2.87
N VAL A 69 -17.40 -5.55 2.87
CA VAL A 69 -17.24 -6.73 3.74
C VAL A 69 -17.36 -6.38 5.22
N SER A 70 -16.78 -5.27 5.68
CA SER A 70 -16.87 -4.83 7.08
C SER A 70 -18.32 -4.57 7.48
N ARG A 71 -19.05 -3.80 6.65
CA ARG A 71 -20.47 -3.47 6.87
C ARG A 71 -21.36 -4.70 6.81
N ASP A 72 -21.18 -5.54 5.80
CA ASP A 72 -22.03 -6.69 5.56
C ASP A 72 -21.78 -7.78 6.61
N ALA A 73 -20.52 -8.02 7.02
CA ALA A 73 -20.20 -8.90 8.13
C ALA A 73 -20.83 -8.42 9.44
N GLN A 74 -20.84 -7.11 9.70
CA GLN A 74 -21.49 -6.55 10.89
C GLN A 74 -23.01 -6.73 10.86
N ASN A 75 -23.64 -6.54 9.70
CA ASN A 75 -25.07 -6.84 9.53
C ASN A 75 -25.37 -8.33 9.75
N MET A 76 -24.50 -9.23 9.29
CA MET A 76 -24.66 -10.67 9.52
C MET A 76 -24.45 -11.04 10.99
N ALA A 77 -23.46 -10.44 11.67
CA ALA A 77 -23.26 -10.61 13.11
C ALA A 77 -24.50 -10.20 13.91
N ASN A 78 -25.11 -9.05 13.57
CA ASN A 78 -26.35 -8.59 14.19
C ASN A 78 -27.52 -9.56 13.95
N LYS A 79 -27.63 -10.16 12.75
CA LYS A 79 -28.65 -11.19 12.48
C LYS A 79 -28.46 -12.43 13.37
N VAL A 80 -27.22 -12.84 13.59
CA VAL A 80 -26.89 -13.95 14.51
C VAL A 80 -27.18 -13.57 15.96
N GLU A 81 -26.86 -12.34 16.38
CA GLU A 81 -27.19 -11.83 17.70
C GLU A 81 -28.71 -11.82 17.95
N ILE A 82 -29.51 -11.43 16.96
CA ILE A 82 -30.99 -11.50 17.04
C ILE A 82 -31.46 -12.96 17.19
N ALA A 83 -30.84 -13.91 16.48
CA ALA A 83 -31.15 -15.33 16.61
C ALA A 83 -30.80 -15.85 18.02
N ILE A 84 -29.66 -15.42 18.58
CA ILE A 84 -29.25 -15.72 19.96
C ILE A 84 -30.22 -15.10 20.97
N ALA A 85 -30.66 -13.87 20.76
CA ALA A 85 -31.57 -13.16 21.66
C ALA A 85 -32.97 -13.82 21.75
N LYS A 86 -33.38 -14.54 20.71
CA LYS A 86 -34.62 -15.33 20.70
C LYS A 86 -34.53 -16.62 21.54
N ILE A 87 -33.32 -17.06 21.91
CA ILE A 87 -33.10 -18.20 22.80
C ILE A 87 -33.34 -17.74 24.24
N ALA A 88 -34.54 -17.97 24.76
CA ALA A 88 -34.96 -17.53 26.10
C ALA A 88 -34.53 -18.50 27.23
N LYS A 89 -34.22 -19.76 26.92
CA LYS A 89 -33.80 -20.78 27.90
C LYS A 89 -32.45 -21.38 27.49
N ASP A 90 -31.57 -21.58 28.48
CA ASP A 90 -30.33 -22.33 28.29
C ASP A 90 -30.67 -23.77 27.87
N GLY A 91 -30.43 -24.09 26.60
CA GLY A 91 -30.73 -25.39 25.98
C GLY A 91 -31.58 -25.30 24.71
N ASP A 92 -32.27 -24.17 24.47
CA ASP A 92 -32.99 -23.96 23.23
C ASP A 92 -32.02 -23.70 22.07
N LYS A 93 -32.37 -24.25 20.90
CA LYS A 93 -31.62 -24.10 19.65
C LYS A 93 -32.29 -23.04 18.79
N ALA A 94 -31.51 -22.20 18.15
CA ALA A 94 -32.02 -21.29 17.13
C ALA A 94 -31.46 -21.64 15.77
N GLU A 95 -32.27 -21.36 14.75
CA GLU A 95 -31.90 -21.58 13.37
C GLU A 95 -31.03 -20.43 12.88
N LEU A 96 -29.89 -20.78 12.28
CA LEU A 96 -29.01 -19.80 11.65
C LEU A 96 -29.66 -19.27 10.36
N PRO A 97 -29.76 -17.94 10.16
CA PRO A 97 -30.33 -17.40 8.92
C PRO A 97 -29.54 -17.83 7.68
N ALA A 98 -30.23 -18.23 6.62
CA ALA A 98 -29.62 -18.68 5.36
C ALA A 98 -28.65 -17.64 4.76
N ASP A 99 -29.00 -16.35 4.85
CA ASP A 99 -28.15 -15.24 4.40
C ASP A 99 -26.75 -15.25 5.04
N VAL A 100 -26.65 -15.68 6.30
CA VAL A 100 -25.37 -15.75 7.03
C VAL A 100 -24.54 -16.92 6.51
N ILE A 101 -25.17 -18.06 6.24
CA ILE A 101 -24.50 -19.24 5.68
C ILE A 101 -23.92 -18.92 4.30
N ASP A 102 -24.71 -18.30 3.44
CA ASP A 102 -24.27 -17.93 2.10
C ASP A 102 -23.14 -16.89 2.13
N TYR A 103 -23.24 -15.91 3.03
CA TYR A 103 -22.20 -14.90 3.21
C TYR A 103 -20.88 -15.52 3.69
N MET A 104 -20.93 -16.44 4.66
CA MET A 104 -19.74 -17.12 5.19
C MET A 104 -19.12 -18.07 4.16
N ARG A 105 -19.94 -18.73 3.34
CA ARG A 105 -19.47 -19.58 2.23
C ARG A 105 -18.78 -18.77 1.14
N GLN A 106 -19.36 -17.62 0.75
CA GLN A 106 -18.77 -16.76 -0.29
C GLN A 106 -17.47 -16.08 0.17
N ASN A 107 -17.38 -15.68 1.44
CA ASN A 107 -16.22 -14.97 1.97
C ASN A 107 -15.19 -15.91 2.63
N ASN A 108 -15.42 -17.22 2.58
CA ASN A 108 -14.58 -18.27 3.18
C ASN A 108 -14.21 -17.98 4.64
N ILE A 109 -15.21 -17.59 5.44
CA ILE A 109 -15.03 -17.27 6.86
C ILE A 109 -15.04 -18.58 7.65
N LEU A 110 -13.94 -18.85 8.34
CA LEU A 110 -13.76 -20.03 9.19
C LEU A 110 -14.36 -19.78 10.57
N VAL A 111 -15.00 -20.80 11.13
CA VAL A 111 -15.51 -20.84 12.51
C VAL A 111 -14.83 -22.00 13.20
N GLU A 112 -14.05 -21.73 14.25
CA GLU A 112 -13.32 -22.79 14.99
C GLU A 112 -12.50 -23.70 14.04
N ASP A 113 -11.80 -23.08 13.07
CA ASP A 113 -10.98 -23.73 12.03
C ASP A 113 -11.76 -24.61 11.02
N MET A 114 -13.09 -24.49 10.99
CA MET A 114 -13.95 -25.22 10.08
C MET A 114 -14.71 -24.27 9.16
N THR A 115 -15.03 -24.75 7.96
CA THR A 115 -15.93 -24.02 7.05
C THR A 115 -17.35 -24.01 7.59
N ILE A 116 -18.16 -23.03 7.20
CA ILE A 116 -19.57 -22.95 7.64
C ILE A 116 -20.36 -24.21 7.28
N ASP A 117 -20.03 -24.86 6.16
CA ASP A 117 -20.68 -26.09 5.72
C ASP A 117 -20.35 -27.28 6.62
N GLU A 118 -19.09 -27.42 7.02
CA GLU A 118 -18.69 -28.46 7.98
C GLU A 118 -19.22 -28.16 9.39
N TYR A 119 -19.33 -26.88 9.75
CA TYR A 119 -19.86 -26.42 11.02
C TYR A 119 -21.37 -26.73 11.13
N VAL A 120 -22.13 -26.44 10.07
CA VAL A 120 -23.57 -26.77 9.94
C VAL A 120 -23.78 -28.28 9.83
N ALA A 121 -22.88 -29.02 9.17
CA ALA A 121 -22.97 -30.49 9.11
C ALA A 121 -22.76 -31.16 10.48
N LYS A 122 -21.88 -30.62 11.34
CA LYS A 122 -21.63 -31.17 12.68
C LYS A 122 -22.71 -30.84 13.70
N HIS A 123 -23.29 -29.63 13.64
CA HIS A 123 -24.21 -29.15 14.68
C HIS A 123 -25.67 -29.04 14.22
N GLY A 124 -25.94 -29.22 12.92
CA GLY A 124 -27.24 -28.98 12.29
C GLY A 124 -27.53 -27.49 12.10
N THR A 125 -28.63 -27.15 11.41
CA THR A 125 -29.11 -25.77 11.26
C THR A 125 -29.66 -25.18 12.57
N ASN A 126 -30.13 -26.05 13.48
CA ASN A 126 -30.55 -25.69 14.83
C ASN A 126 -29.38 -25.85 15.81
N MET A 127 -28.71 -24.73 16.08
CA MET A 127 -27.50 -24.69 16.89
C MET A 127 -27.76 -24.15 18.30
N PRO A 128 -27.03 -24.65 19.32
CA PRO A 128 -27.07 -24.06 20.65
C PRO A 128 -26.47 -22.64 20.64
N LYS A 129 -26.86 -21.83 21.62
CA LYS A 129 -26.38 -20.45 21.81
C LYS A 129 -24.86 -20.31 21.73
N THR A 130 -24.10 -21.28 22.23
CA THR A 130 -22.63 -21.28 22.21
C THR A 130 -22.06 -21.29 20.79
N SER A 131 -22.63 -22.10 19.90
CA SER A 131 -22.17 -22.22 18.51
C SER A 131 -22.53 -20.97 17.70
N LEU A 132 -23.71 -20.40 17.95
CA LEU A 132 -24.10 -19.12 17.34
C LEU A 132 -23.19 -17.97 17.82
N LEU A 133 -22.78 -17.99 19.10
CA LEU A 133 -21.79 -17.03 19.62
C LEU A 133 -20.43 -17.19 18.95
N SER A 134 -19.99 -18.41 18.66
CA SER A 134 -18.74 -18.64 17.90
C SER A 134 -18.83 -18.05 16.48
N ILE A 135 -19.97 -18.24 15.80
CA ILE A 135 -20.23 -17.64 14.48
C ILE A 135 -20.24 -16.10 14.56
N GLN A 136 -20.94 -15.54 15.54
CA GLN A 136 -20.99 -14.09 15.77
C GLN A 136 -19.57 -13.53 15.95
N LYS A 137 -18.76 -14.15 16.81
CA LYS A 137 -17.37 -13.74 17.06
C LYS A 137 -16.51 -13.81 15.80
N ALA A 138 -16.68 -14.84 14.97
CA ALA A 138 -15.94 -14.95 13.70
C ALA A 138 -16.32 -13.82 12.72
N LEU A 139 -17.61 -13.46 12.65
CA LEU A 139 -18.10 -12.35 11.83
C LEU A 139 -17.63 -10.99 12.36
N GLU A 140 -17.69 -10.76 13.66
CA GLU A 140 -17.17 -9.55 14.32
C GLU A 140 -15.66 -9.39 14.12
N HIS A 141 -14.90 -10.47 14.27
CA HIS A 141 -13.46 -10.48 13.98
C HIS A 141 -13.17 -10.13 12.52
N THR A 142 -13.93 -10.71 11.58
CA THR A 142 -13.81 -10.41 10.15
C THR A 142 -14.14 -8.94 9.85
N SER A 143 -15.20 -8.42 10.47
CA SER A 143 -15.58 -7.01 10.34
C SER A 143 -14.52 -6.07 10.90
N GLY A 144 -13.99 -6.37 12.09
CA GLY A 144 -12.93 -5.61 12.75
C GLY A 144 -11.65 -5.58 11.90
N THR A 145 -11.20 -6.74 11.44
CA THR A 145 -10.03 -6.87 10.56
C THR A 145 -10.21 -6.08 9.26
N ALA A 146 -11.40 -6.11 8.66
CA ALA A 146 -11.71 -5.36 7.46
C ALA A 146 -11.76 -3.84 7.70
N SER A 147 -12.31 -3.40 8.83
CA SER A 147 -12.29 -1.99 9.26
C SER A 147 -10.86 -1.51 9.48
N ASP A 148 -10.03 -2.30 10.16
CA ASP A 148 -8.63 -1.97 10.41
C ASP A 148 -7.84 -1.83 9.11
N PHE A 149 -8.11 -2.71 8.13
CA PHE A 149 -7.51 -2.59 6.80
C PHE A 149 -7.92 -1.28 6.10
N VAL A 150 -9.19 -0.88 6.17
CA VAL A 150 -9.69 0.37 5.57
C VAL A 150 -9.03 1.58 6.24
N GLN A 151 -8.98 1.62 7.56
CA GLN A 151 -8.36 2.70 8.33
C GLN A 151 -6.85 2.82 8.01
N GLN A 152 -6.14 1.69 7.99
CA GLN A 152 -4.72 1.68 7.60
C GLN A 152 -4.50 2.10 6.15
N SER A 153 -5.40 1.71 5.24
CA SER A 153 -5.32 2.11 3.82
C SER A 153 -5.56 3.61 3.65
N GLN A 154 -6.49 4.19 4.41
CA GLN A 154 -6.75 5.63 4.42
C GLN A 154 -5.53 6.42 4.92
N LEU A 155 -4.89 5.98 6.01
CA LEU A 155 -3.67 6.62 6.54
C LEU A 155 -2.52 6.58 5.53
N LYS A 156 -2.32 5.43 4.86
CA LYS A 156 -1.30 5.30 3.81
C LYS A 156 -1.55 6.24 2.63
N LEU A 157 -2.81 6.41 2.21
CA LEU A 157 -3.18 7.37 1.17
C LEU A 157 -2.93 8.82 1.60
N GLN A 158 -3.24 9.18 2.84
CA GLN A 158 -2.93 10.51 3.39
C GLN A 158 -1.42 10.77 3.42
N GLN A 159 -0.63 9.79 3.88
CA GLN A 159 0.82 9.88 3.88
C GLN A 159 1.38 10.04 2.45
N LEU A 160 0.81 9.31 1.49
CA LEU A 160 1.18 9.42 0.08
C LEU A 160 0.91 10.83 -0.47
N MET A 161 -0.26 11.40 -0.19
CA MET A 161 -0.64 12.75 -0.61
C MET A 161 0.27 13.81 0.03
N GLN A 162 0.63 13.65 1.30
CA GLN A 162 1.56 14.55 1.98
C GLN A 162 2.97 14.48 1.37
N ASN A 163 3.45 13.27 1.07
CA ASN A 163 4.72 13.06 0.39
C ASN A 163 4.70 13.65 -1.03
N PHE A 164 3.58 13.53 -1.74
CA PHE A 164 3.40 14.10 -3.07
C PHE A 164 3.44 15.63 -3.05
N ASN A 165 2.68 16.29 -2.17
CA ASN A 165 2.72 17.76 -2.03
C ASN A 165 4.12 18.26 -1.63
N THR A 166 4.83 17.50 -0.80
CA THR A 166 6.22 17.80 -0.42
C THR A 166 7.16 17.65 -1.62
N ALA A 167 7.05 16.57 -2.40
CA ALA A 167 7.83 16.33 -3.61
C ALA A 167 7.57 17.39 -4.70
N VAL A 168 6.32 17.82 -4.90
CA VAL A 168 5.95 18.91 -5.81
C VAL A 168 6.55 20.23 -5.36
N THR A 169 6.51 20.53 -4.06
CA THR A 169 7.16 21.73 -3.50
C THR A 169 8.67 21.69 -3.74
N MET A 170 9.31 20.54 -3.50
CA MET A 170 10.74 20.35 -3.79
C MET A 170 11.05 20.48 -5.29
N ALA A 171 10.21 19.94 -6.17
CA ALA A 171 10.36 20.07 -7.62
C ALA A 171 10.25 21.53 -8.07
N ASN A 172 9.29 22.28 -7.53
CA ASN A 172 9.15 23.71 -7.77
C ASN A 172 10.37 24.48 -7.26
N SER A 173 10.93 24.13 -6.10
CA SER A 173 12.17 24.73 -5.59
C SER A 173 13.37 24.45 -6.50
N ILE A 174 13.53 23.23 -7.01
CA ILE A 174 14.60 22.88 -7.96
C ILE A 174 14.41 23.63 -9.28
N GLN A 175 13.18 23.76 -9.77
CA GLN A 175 12.88 24.52 -10.98
C GLN A 175 13.17 26.01 -10.81
N SER A 176 12.82 26.59 -9.67
CA SER A 176 13.14 27.98 -9.34
C SER A 176 14.65 28.19 -9.23
N MET A 177 15.36 27.27 -8.57
CA MET A 177 16.81 27.32 -8.42
C MET A 177 17.52 27.20 -9.78
N ASN A 178 17.03 26.36 -10.70
CA ASN A 178 17.55 26.28 -12.06
C ASN A 178 17.26 27.55 -12.86
N GLY A 179 16.09 28.17 -12.68
CA GLY A 179 15.78 29.46 -13.29
C GLY A 179 16.72 30.57 -12.82
N GLU A 180 16.96 30.65 -11.51
CA GLU A 180 17.93 31.58 -10.93
C GLU A 180 19.37 31.28 -11.36
N SER A 181 19.79 30.02 -11.34
CA SER A 181 21.14 29.63 -11.76
C SER A 181 21.37 29.95 -13.23
N THR A 182 20.39 29.66 -14.10
CA THR A 182 20.46 30.00 -15.53
C THR A 182 20.48 31.51 -15.74
N LYS A 183 19.70 32.27 -14.96
CA LYS A 183 19.71 33.74 -14.99
C LYS A 183 21.05 34.31 -14.49
N SER A 184 21.64 33.74 -13.45
CA SER A 184 22.95 34.10 -12.89
C SER A 184 24.07 33.85 -13.90
N ILE A 185 24.08 32.68 -14.57
CA ILE A 185 25.01 32.36 -15.66
C ILE A 185 24.82 33.32 -16.85
N ALA A 186 23.58 33.66 -17.20
CA ALA A 186 23.31 34.61 -18.27
C ALA A 186 23.76 36.04 -17.93
N GLN A 187 23.73 36.43 -16.65
CA GLN A 187 24.24 37.71 -16.17
C GLN A 187 25.77 37.75 -16.07
N SER A 188 26.42 36.63 -15.78
CA SER A 188 27.90 36.56 -15.66
C SER A 188 28.63 36.51 -16.99
N ILE A 189 27.92 36.21 -18.10
CA ILE A 189 28.46 36.17 -19.46
C ILE A 189 28.28 37.53 -20.18
N ARG A 190 27.53 38.47 -19.61
CA ARG A 190 27.35 39.84 -20.11
C ARG A 190 28.32 40.80 -19.42
#